data_AF-A0A4Y3WQ32-F1
#
_entry.id   AF-A0A4Y3WQ32-F1
#
_cell.length_a   1.000
_cell.length_b   1.000
_cell.length_c   1.000
_cell.angle_alpha   90.00
_cell.angle_beta   90.00
_cell.angle_gamma   90.00
#
_symmetry.space_group_name_H-M   'P 1'
#
loop_
_entity.id
_entity.type
_entity.pdbx_description
1 polymer ?
#
loop_
_entity_poly.entity_id
_entity_poly.type
_entity_poly.pdbx_seq_one_letter_code
_entity_poly.pdbx_strand_id
1 'polypeptide(L)'
;MPGRARLCSADALLSPAVAATVRELNVEAVDTAAVKLAERLAAAIDSAPPESAAAVLERLSGRLLAVLVELGATPRARAQVGRPATAAGTALSRLRGVS
;
A
#
# COMPACT_ATOMS: atom_id res chain seq x y z
N MET A 1 -2.99 -10.38 -32.10
CA MET A 1 -2.35 -11.50 -31.38
C MET A 1 -2.35 -11.16 -29.90
N PRO A 2 -3.23 -11.73 -29.07
CA PRO A 2 -3.18 -11.46 -27.63
C PRO A 2 -1.88 -12.03 -27.06
N GLY A 3 -1.07 -11.17 -26.45
CA GLY A 3 0.21 -11.54 -25.86
C GLY A 3 0.03 -12.63 -24.81
N ARG A 4 0.80 -13.71 -24.93
CA ARG A 4 0.87 -14.77 -23.91
C ARG A 4 1.28 -14.14 -22.59
N ALA A 5 0.34 -13.97 -21.66
CA ALA A 5 0.65 -13.65 -20.28
C ALA A 5 1.55 -14.78 -19.75
N ARG A 6 2.83 -14.48 -19.51
CA ARG A 6 3.71 -15.43 -18.80
C ARG A 6 3.13 -15.57 -17.41
N LEU A 7 2.83 -16.80 -17.02
CA LEU A 7 2.44 -17.12 -15.66
C LEU A 7 3.66 -16.89 -14.77
N CYS A 8 3.71 -15.74 -14.10
CA CYS A 8 4.70 -15.43 -13.08
C CYS A 8 4.10 -15.77 -11.70
N SER A 9 4.94 -16.20 -10.75
CA SER A 9 4.49 -16.32 -9.36
C SER A 9 3.99 -14.96 -8.88
N ALA A 10 2.88 -14.93 -8.14
CA ALA A 10 2.36 -13.69 -7.55
C ALA A 10 3.40 -13.00 -6.66
N ASP A 11 4.28 -13.78 -6.02
CA ASP A 11 5.40 -13.27 -5.21
C ASP A 11 6.43 -12.45 -6.01
N ALA A 12 6.48 -12.61 -7.33
CA ALA A 12 7.40 -11.89 -8.20
C ALA A 12 6.79 -10.61 -8.79
N LEU A 13 5.51 -10.34 -8.52
CA LEU A 13 4.75 -9.23 -9.11
C LEU A 13 4.45 -8.15 -8.08
N LEU A 14 4.52 -6.89 -8.49
CA LEU A 14 4.21 -5.75 -7.64
C LEU A 14 2.70 -5.52 -7.51
N SER A 15 1.92 -5.80 -8.57
CA SER A 15 0.46 -5.64 -8.55
C SER A 15 -0.23 -6.38 -7.40
N PRO A 16 -0.02 -7.68 -7.17
CA PRO A 16 -0.66 -8.38 -6.04
C PRO A 16 -0.16 -7.87 -4.68
N ALA A 17 1.11 -7.47 -4.56
CA ALA A 17 1.65 -6.90 -3.32
C ALA A 17 1.04 -5.52 -2.99
N VAL A 18 0.85 -4.67 -4.00
CA VAL A 18 0.21 -3.37 -3.85
C VAL A 18 -1.26 -3.54 -3.49
N ALA A 19 -1.98 -4.45 -4.15
CA ALA A 19 -3.38 -4.75 -3.83
C ALA A 19 -3.55 -5.27 -2.39
N ALA A 20 -2.67 -6.17 -1.93
CA ALA A 20 -2.68 -6.65 -0.54
C ALA A 20 -2.45 -5.49 0.45
N THR A 21 -1.47 -4.63 0.16
CA THR A 21 -1.15 -3.46 1.00
C THR A 21 -2.35 -2.50 1.11
N VAL A 22 -2.97 -2.13 -0.01
CA VAL A 22 -4.14 -1.25 -0.01
C VAL A 22 -5.30 -1.84 0.80
N ARG A 23 -5.52 -3.16 0.68
CA ARG A 23 -6.55 -3.85 1.45
C ARG A 23 -6.32 -3.78 2.97
N GLU A 24 -5.06 -3.85 3.40
CA GLU A 24 -4.71 -3.75 4.82
C GLU A 24 -4.78 -2.32 5.36
N LEU A 25 -4.62 -1.31 4.52
CA LEU A 25 -4.61 0.09 4.94
C LEU A 25 -5.98 0.69 5.27
N ASN A 26 -7.08 0.03 4.90
CA ASN A 26 -8.44 0.54 5.09
C ASN A 26 -8.60 2.00 4.61
N VAL A 27 -8.18 2.24 3.37
CA VAL A 27 -8.23 3.54 2.67
C VAL A 27 -9.65 4.10 2.56
N GLU A 28 -9.79 5.42 2.69
CA GLU A 28 -11.06 6.10 2.56
C GLU A 28 -11.46 6.30 1.09
N ALA A 29 -12.74 6.59 0.84
CA ALA A 29 -13.24 6.82 -0.52
C ALA A 29 -12.52 7.98 -1.24
N VAL A 30 -12.03 8.98 -0.50
CA VAL A 30 -11.24 10.10 -1.04
C VAL A 30 -9.92 9.65 -1.68
N ASP A 31 -9.37 8.52 -1.21
CA ASP A 31 -8.09 7.98 -1.68
C ASP A 31 -8.22 7.07 -2.91
N THR A 32 -9.45 6.85 -3.40
CA THR A 32 -9.74 5.95 -4.53
C THR A 32 -8.89 6.27 -5.77
N ALA A 33 -8.63 7.55 -6.03
CA ALA A 33 -7.82 7.98 -7.17
C ALA A 33 -6.34 7.58 -7.00
N ALA A 34 -5.80 7.72 -5.79
CA ALA A 34 -4.43 7.32 -5.45
C ALA A 34 -4.28 5.78 -5.49
N VAL A 35 -5.27 5.03 -5.00
CA VAL A 35 -5.32 3.56 -5.12
C VAL A 35 -5.25 3.12 -6.58
N LYS A 36 -6.14 3.66 -7.43
CA LYS A 36 -6.17 3.34 -8.86
C LYS A 36 -4.86 3.70 -9.55
N LEU A 37 -4.19 4.77 -9.13
CA LEU A 37 -2.91 5.17 -9.67
C LEU A 37 -1.80 4.18 -9.25
N ALA A 38 -1.76 3.77 -7.99
CA ALA A 38 -0.81 2.77 -7.49
C ALA A 38 -0.94 1.43 -8.23
N GLU A 39 -2.16 0.93 -8.41
CA GLU A 39 -2.44 -0.31 -9.13
C GLU A 39 -1.96 -0.23 -10.59
N ARG A 40 -2.23 0.88 -11.27
CA ARG A 40 -1.80 1.11 -12.66
C ARG A 40 -0.29 1.19 -12.80
N LEU A 41 0.40 1.83 -11.86
CA LEU A 41 1.86 1.92 -11.87
C LEU A 41 2.48 0.55 -11.63
N ALA A 42 1.95 -0.23 -10.68
CA ALA A 42 2.41 -1.59 -10.42
C ALA A 42 2.21 -2.51 -11.65
N ALA A 43 1.03 -2.44 -12.28
CA ALA A 43 0.74 -3.24 -13.48
C ALA A 43 1.64 -2.86 -14.66
N ALA A 44 1.97 -1.57 -14.81
CA ALA A 44 2.88 -1.10 -15.85
C ALA A 44 4.32 -1.59 -15.63
N ILE A 45 4.77 -1.71 -14.38
CA ILE A 45 6.06 -2.29 -14.04
C ILE A 45 6.06 -3.80 -14.31
N ASP A 46 5.03 -4.51 -13.86
CA ASP A 46 4.90 -5.96 -14.05
C ASP A 46 4.78 -6.37 -15.52
N SER A 47 4.21 -5.50 -16.36
CA SER A 47 4.03 -5.74 -17.80
C SER A 47 5.20 -5.25 -18.65
N ALA A 48 6.23 -4.65 -18.04
CA ALA A 48 7.37 -4.10 -18.79
C ALA A 48 8.15 -5.24 -19.47
N PRO A 49 8.43 -5.15 -20.78
CA PRO A 49 9.26 -6.15 -21.42
C PRO A 49 10.70 -6.07 -20.88
N PRO A 50 11.42 -7.21 -20.82
CA PRO A 50 12.69 -7.33 -20.10
C PRO A 50 13.75 -6.34 -20.62
N GLU A 51 13.76 -6.03 -21.91
CA GLU A 51 14.65 -5.04 -22.52
C GLU A 51 14.44 -3.60 -22.01
N SER A 52 13.27 -3.30 -21.45
CA SER A 52 12.90 -1.97 -20.94
C SER A 52 12.65 -1.95 -19.42
N ALA A 53 12.70 -3.11 -18.76
CA ALA A 53 12.31 -3.26 -17.37
C ALA A 53 13.10 -2.33 -16.44
N ALA A 54 14.42 -2.19 -16.64
CA ALA A 54 15.25 -1.29 -15.85
C ALA A 54 14.82 0.18 -15.99
N ALA A 55 14.58 0.65 -17.22
CA ALA A 55 14.17 2.03 -17.47
C ALA A 55 12.75 2.31 -16.95
N VAL A 56 11.83 1.35 -17.07
CA VAL A 56 10.48 1.45 -16.52
C VAL A 56 10.53 1.48 -14.99
N LEU A 57 11.34 0.62 -14.38
CA LEU A 57 11.56 0.61 -12.93
C LEU A 57 12.12 1.95 -12.44
N GLU A 58 13.19 2.48 -13.03
CA GLU A 58 13.74 3.78 -12.62
C GLU A 58 12.70 4.91 -12.72
N ARG A 59 11.92 4.93 -13.81
CA ARG A 59 10.94 5.99 -14.04
C ARG A 59 9.70 5.90 -13.14
N LEU A 60 9.21 4.69 -12.87
CA LEU A 60 7.92 4.49 -12.21
C LEU A 60 8.05 4.13 -10.72
N SER A 61 9.17 3.55 -10.27
CA SER A 61 9.37 3.15 -8.87
C SER A 61 9.21 4.33 -7.90
N GLY A 62 9.86 5.46 -8.18
CA GLY A 62 9.75 6.67 -7.34
C GLY A 62 8.32 7.21 -7.27
N ARG A 63 7.56 7.14 -8.37
CA ARG A 63 6.16 7.59 -8.42
C ARG A 63 5.25 6.65 -7.67
N LEU A 64 5.47 5.34 -7.79
CA LEU A 64 4.72 4.32 -7.05
C LEU A 64 4.97 4.47 -5.54
N LEU A 65 6.22 4.65 -5.12
CA LEU A 65 6.57 4.90 -3.73
C LEU A 65 5.93 6.18 -3.19
N ALA A 66 5.94 7.28 -3.96
CA ALA A 66 5.29 8.52 -3.55
C ALA A 66 3.78 8.33 -3.31
N VAL A 67 3.08 7.64 -4.22
CA VAL A 67 1.64 7.36 -4.05
C VAL A 67 1.38 6.47 -2.84
N LEU A 68 2.20 5.45 -2.62
CA LEU A 68 2.09 4.59 -1.44
C LEU A 68 2.35 5.36 -0.14
N VAL A 69 3.27 6.33 -0.14
CA VAL A 69 3.53 7.20 1.01
C VAL A 69 2.32 8.08 1.32
N GLU A 70 1.71 8.70 0.29
CA GLU A 70 0.50 9.52 0.44
C GLU A 70 -0.69 8.71 0.97
N LEU A 71 -0.84 7.46 0.50
CA LEU A 71 -1.83 6.53 1.03
C LEU A 71 -1.56 6.09 2.48
N GLY A 72 -0.41 6.44 3.03
CA GLY A 72 -0.01 6.06 4.38
C GLY A 72 0.62 4.68 4.47
N ALA A 73 1.06 4.06 3.38
CA ALA A 73 1.69 2.73 3.38
C ALA A 73 3.16 2.74 3.89
N THR A 74 3.50 3.67 4.77
CA THR A 74 4.85 3.81 5.33
C THR A 74 5.05 2.94 6.58
N PRO A 75 6.29 2.52 6.88
CA PRO A 75 6.60 1.85 8.15
C PRO A 75 6.13 2.62 9.39
N ARG A 76 6.13 3.96 9.30
CA ARG A 76 5.71 4.87 10.38
C ARG A 76 4.21 4.87 10.62
N ALA A 77 3.40 4.66 9.58
CA ALA A 77 1.95 4.50 9.68
C ALA A 77 1.55 3.09 10.13
N ARG A 78 2.25 2.04 9.69
CA ARG A 78 2.07 0.67 10.23
C ARG A 78 2.39 0.60 11.74
N ALA A 79 3.37 1.37 12.21
CA ALA A 79 3.67 1.48 13.64
C ALA A 79 2.53 2.14 14.47
N GLN A 80 1.60 2.87 13.83
CA GLN A 80 0.43 3.44 14.50
C GLN A 80 -0.76 2.47 14.53
N VAL A 81 -0.91 1.59 13.53
CA VAL A 81 -1.94 0.53 13.51
C VAL A 81 -1.73 -0.51 14.62
N GLY A 82 -0.48 -0.71 15.06
CA GLY A 82 -0.14 -1.57 16.19
C GLY A 82 -0.20 -0.92 17.58
N ARG A 83 -0.53 0.39 17.68
CA ARG A 83 -0.69 1.06 18.97
C ARG A 83 -2.16 1.00 19.36
N PRO A 84 -2.57 0.12 20.29
CA PRO A 84 -3.92 0.20 20.83
C PRO A 84 -4.13 1.62 21.37
N ALA A 85 -5.30 2.19 21.09
CA ALA A 85 -5.74 3.48 21.64
C ALA A 85 -6.02 3.37 23.16
N THR A 86 -5.08 2.83 23.94
CA THR A 86 -5.17 2.67 25.40
C THR A 86 -4.62 3.90 26.13
N ALA A 87 -5.00 5.10 25.69
CA ALA A 87 -4.69 6.34 26.41
C ALA A 87 -5.91 7.23 26.70
N ALA A 88 -7.12 6.81 26.32
CA ALA A 88 -8.36 7.50 26.72
C ALA A 88 -9.15 6.76 27.83
N GLY A 89 -8.73 5.56 28.24
CA GLY A 89 -9.43 4.75 29.24
C GLY A 89 -9.03 5.01 30.70
N THR A 90 -7.90 5.68 30.97
CA THR A 90 -7.37 5.78 32.35
C THR A 90 -7.87 6.99 33.13
N ALA A 91 -8.53 7.96 32.49
CA ALA A 91 -9.12 9.10 33.21
C ALA A 91 -10.45 8.71 33.86
N LEU A 92 -11.32 8.00 33.14
CA LEU A 92 -12.63 7.56 33.66
C LEU A 92 -12.53 6.38 34.64
N SER A 93 -11.57 5.47 34.47
CA SER A 93 -11.34 4.38 35.45
C SER A 93 -10.80 4.88 36.79
N ARG A 94 -10.07 6.01 36.83
CA ARG A 94 -9.62 6.62 38.09
C ARG A 94 -10.76 7.26 38.88
N LEU A 95 -11.79 7.77 38.20
CA LEU A 95 -12.98 8.36 38.83
C LEU A 95 -13.97 7.31 39.37
N ARG A 96 -13.91 6.06 38.90
CA ARG A 96 -14.82 4.98 39.34
C ARG A 96 -14.25 4.09 40.45
N GLY A 97 -12.99 4.30 40.85
CA GLY A 97 -12.31 3.54 41.90
C GLY A 97 -12.25 4.22 43.26
N VAL A 98 -12.91 5.37 43.42
CA VAL A 98 -13.02 6.07 44.71
C VAL A 98 -14.47 5.92 45.18
N SER A 99 -14.75 4.85 45.90
CA SER A 99 -15.93 4.67 46.76
C SER A 99 -15.48 3.98 48.03
#